data_AF-A0A942RLH7-F1
#
_entry.id   AF-A0A942RLH7-F1
#
_cell.length_a   1.000
_cell.length_b   1.000
_cell.length_c   1.000
_cell.angle_alpha   90.00
_cell.angle_beta   90.00
_cell.angle_gamma   90.00
#
_symmetry.space_group_name_H-M   'P 1'
#
loop_
_entity.id
_entity.type
_entity.pdbx_description
1 polymer ?
#
loop_
_entity_poly.entity_id
_entity_poly.type
_entity_poly.pdbx_seq_one_letter_code
_entity_poly.pdbx_strand_id
1 'polypeptide(L)'
;MSRSETYPSPQAEAIPAKTDPDRKYILERVGAARVVQLYADGFEILPLREKIFAYYLSQAAIAGRDIGIDQHHRNALEIRDLLESIVNHADGIDPKLLEKISTYLKLFWLNNGFYDNLTSRKITPEFSFEGLRAATKIALSNGAQFHTTTDDIDTKLF
;
A
#
# COMPACT_ATOMS: atom_id res chain seq x y z
N MET A 1 -43.82 -7.84 14.97
CA MET A 1 -43.56 -6.39 15.13
C MET A 1 -42.23 -6.07 14.46
N SER A 2 -42.24 -5.70 13.18
CA SER A 2 -41.05 -5.24 12.47
C SER A 2 -41.01 -3.73 12.58
N ARG A 3 -40.07 -3.18 13.36
CA ARG A 3 -39.83 -1.73 13.39
C ARG A 3 -39.07 -1.38 12.11
N SER A 4 -39.77 -0.80 11.14
CA SER A 4 -39.16 -0.05 10.05
C SER A 4 -38.57 1.23 10.62
N GLU A 5 -37.37 1.16 11.19
CA GLU A 5 -36.56 2.35 11.45
C GLU A 5 -36.02 2.84 10.11
N THR A 6 -36.80 3.71 9.44
CA THR A 6 -36.28 4.53 8.36
C THR A 6 -35.28 5.51 8.98
N TYR A 7 -34.00 5.18 8.91
CA TYR A 7 -32.95 6.16 9.14
C TYR A 7 -33.09 7.25 8.07
N PRO A 8 -33.32 8.52 8.44
CA PRO A 8 -33.25 9.59 7.46
C PRO A 8 -31.84 9.58 6.88
N SER A 9 -31.72 9.31 5.59
CA SER A 9 -30.46 9.53 4.89
C SER A 9 -30.16 11.01 5.01
N PRO A 10 -29.03 11.42 5.63
CA PRO A 10 -28.66 12.82 5.61
C PRO A 10 -28.56 13.21 4.14
N GLN A 11 -29.40 14.14 3.69
CA GLN A 11 -29.13 14.86 2.46
C GLN A 11 -27.92 15.73 2.77
N ALA A 12 -26.73 15.15 2.66
CA ALA A 12 -25.49 15.91 2.66
C ALA A 12 -25.54 16.77 1.40
N GLU A 13 -25.84 18.06 1.56
CA GLU A 13 -25.59 19.03 0.50
C GLU A 13 -24.15 18.83 0.02
N ALA A 14 -23.98 18.60 -1.28
CA ALA A 14 -22.66 18.36 -1.85
C ALA A 14 -21.81 19.61 -1.64
N ILE A 15 -20.80 19.49 -0.76
CA ILE A 15 -19.83 20.57 -0.55
C ILE A 15 -19.07 20.73 -1.86
N PRO A 16 -19.10 21.92 -2.50
CA PRO A 16 -18.37 22.13 -3.74
C PRO A 16 -16.89 21.92 -3.49
N ALA A 17 -16.24 21.14 -4.37
CA ALA A 17 -14.80 20.96 -4.33
C ALA A 17 -14.11 22.34 -4.42
N LYS A 18 -13.08 22.57 -3.60
CA LYS A 18 -12.29 23.79 -3.68
C LYS A 18 -11.55 23.79 -5.02
N THR A 19 -11.78 24.83 -5.81
CA THR A 19 -11.06 25.08 -7.06
C THR A 19 -9.76 25.80 -6.75
N ASP A 20 -8.71 25.03 -6.54
CA ASP A 20 -7.35 25.52 -6.37
C ASP A 20 -6.50 25.01 -7.55
N PRO A 21 -5.98 25.92 -8.40
CA PRO A 21 -5.24 25.54 -9.60
C PRO A 21 -3.90 24.86 -9.29
N ASP A 22 -3.37 25.02 -8.06
CA ASP A 22 -2.09 24.43 -7.66
C ASP A 22 -2.24 22.99 -7.13
N ARG A 23 -3.47 22.48 -7.04
CA ARG A 23 -3.71 21.09 -6.60
C ARG A 23 -3.13 20.08 -7.56
N LYS A 24 -2.14 19.34 -7.08
CA LYS A 24 -1.64 18.14 -7.75
C LYS A 24 -2.61 16.97 -7.49
N TYR A 25 -3.22 16.45 -8.56
CA TYR A 25 -4.09 15.27 -8.48
C TYR A 25 -3.39 13.98 -8.87
N ILE A 26 -2.53 14.00 -9.90
CA ILE A 26 -1.78 12.81 -10.31
C ILE A 26 -0.42 12.88 -9.63
N LEU A 27 -0.14 11.94 -8.73
CA LEU A 27 1.11 11.90 -7.98
C LEU A 27 2.22 11.22 -8.77
N GLU A 28 1.93 10.02 -9.27
CA GLU A 28 2.81 9.26 -10.14
C GLU A 28 2.05 8.21 -10.98
N ARG A 29 2.79 7.51 -11.83
CA ARG A 29 2.33 6.34 -12.58
C ARG A 29 3.18 5.13 -12.20
N VAL A 30 2.53 4.02 -11.88
CA VAL A 30 3.18 2.73 -11.58
C VAL A 30 2.63 1.70 -12.56
N GLY A 31 3.43 1.37 -13.59
CA GLY A 31 2.96 0.56 -14.71
C GLY A 31 1.68 1.15 -15.34
N ALA A 32 0.60 0.36 -15.38
CA ALA A 32 -0.69 0.79 -15.90
C ALA A 32 -1.47 1.71 -14.94
N ALA A 33 -1.19 1.64 -13.64
CA ALA A 33 -1.92 2.36 -12.60
C ALA A 33 -1.47 3.83 -12.48
N ARG A 34 -2.40 4.72 -12.14
CA ARG A 34 -2.12 6.11 -11.76
C ARG A 34 -2.44 6.28 -10.28
N VAL A 35 -1.49 6.79 -9.51
CA VAL A 35 -1.72 7.16 -8.11
C VAL A 35 -2.32 8.56 -8.10
N VAL A 36 -3.53 8.68 -7.57
CA VAL A 36 -4.25 9.95 -7.50
C VAL A 36 -4.46 10.40 -6.07
N GLN A 37 -4.28 11.69 -5.82
CA GLN A 37 -4.59 12.34 -4.56
C GLN A 37 -6.03 12.85 -4.59
N LEU A 38 -6.80 12.49 -3.57
CA LEU A 38 -8.13 13.03 -3.32
C LEU A 38 -8.06 14.06 -2.21
N TYR A 39 -8.79 15.16 -2.37
CA TYR A 39 -8.88 16.23 -1.39
C TYR A 39 -10.22 16.13 -0.66
N ALA A 40 -10.17 15.97 0.66
CA ALA A 40 -11.35 15.91 1.51
C ALA A 40 -11.77 17.33 1.96
N ASP A 41 -12.19 18.17 1.03
CA ASP A 41 -12.46 19.60 1.30
C ASP A 41 -13.53 19.84 2.37
N GLY A 42 -14.50 18.92 2.45
CA GLY A 42 -15.54 18.96 3.47
C GLY A 42 -15.03 18.67 4.87
N PHE A 43 -13.84 18.09 5.05
CA PHE A 43 -13.31 17.78 6.36
C PHE A 43 -13.11 19.05 7.20
N GLU A 44 -12.67 20.15 6.59
CA GLU A 44 -12.36 21.39 7.31
C GLU A 44 -13.59 22.04 7.98
N ILE A 45 -14.76 21.87 7.37
CA ILE A 45 -16.00 22.47 7.88
C ILE A 45 -16.70 21.60 8.93
N LEU A 46 -16.23 20.37 9.16
CA LEU A 46 -16.81 19.48 10.16
C LEU A 46 -16.63 20.06 11.58
N PRO A 47 -17.65 19.95 12.45
CA PRO A 47 -17.48 20.18 13.88
C PRO A 47 -16.35 19.32 14.47
N LEU A 48 -15.68 19.81 15.52
CA LEU A 48 -14.55 19.11 16.13
C LEU A 48 -14.88 17.65 16.51
N ARG A 49 -16.08 17.41 17.04
CA ARG A 49 -16.53 16.06 17.41
C ARG A 49 -16.57 15.11 16.21
N GLU A 50 -17.01 15.59 15.06
CA GLU A 50 -17.07 14.79 13.83
C GLU A 50 -15.69 14.58 13.22
N LYS A 51 -14.79 15.58 13.30
CA LYS A 51 -13.38 15.42 12.93
C LYS A 51 -12.70 14.31 13.75
N ILE A 52 -12.90 14.31 15.07
CA ILE A 52 -12.37 13.27 15.97
C ILE A 52 -12.96 11.90 15.61
N PHE A 53 -14.27 11.84 15.35
CA PHE A 53 -14.92 10.60 14.96
C PHE A 53 -14.37 10.05 13.63
N ALA A 54 -14.27 10.87 12.59
CA ALA A 54 -13.68 10.51 11.31
C ALA A 54 -12.21 10.09 11.45
N TYR A 55 -11.43 10.79 12.29
CA TYR A 55 -10.06 10.42 12.61
C TYR A 55 -9.97 8.99 13.17
N TYR A 56 -10.72 8.67 14.22
CA TYR A 56 -10.67 7.32 14.80
C TYR A 56 -11.20 6.24 13.85
N LEU A 57 -12.20 6.52 13.02
CA LEU A 57 -12.65 5.60 11.97
C LEU A 57 -11.55 5.34 10.94
N SER A 58 -10.82 6.37 10.51
CA SER A 58 -9.70 6.21 9.58
C SER A 58 -8.55 5.40 10.20
N GLN A 59 -8.24 5.61 11.48
CA GLN A 59 -7.25 4.79 12.19
C GLN A 59 -7.68 3.32 12.25
N ALA A 60 -8.95 3.05 12.54
CA ALA A 60 -9.48 1.70 12.55
C ALA A 60 -9.42 1.04 11.16
N ALA A 61 -9.74 1.78 10.10
CA ALA A 61 -9.63 1.29 8.73
C ALA A 61 -8.18 0.97 8.34
N ILE A 62 -7.22 1.82 8.69
CA ILE A 62 -5.79 1.61 8.44
C ILE A 62 -5.28 0.37 9.19
N ALA A 63 -5.68 0.18 10.45
CA ALA A 63 -5.27 -0.97 11.26
C ALA A 63 -5.71 -2.32 10.66
N GLY A 64 -6.80 -2.35 9.89
CA GLY A 64 -7.28 -3.56 9.22
C GLY A 64 -6.47 -3.99 7.99
N ARG A 65 -5.54 -3.16 7.50
CA ARG A 65 -4.81 -3.42 6.26
C ARG A 65 -4.02 -4.73 6.30
N ASP A 66 -3.26 -4.93 7.37
CA ASP A 66 -2.35 -6.08 7.46
C ASP A 66 -3.12 -7.38 7.62
N ILE A 67 -4.29 -7.34 8.28
CA ILE A 67 -5.21 -8.49 8.34
C ILE A 67 -5.66 -8.87 6.93
N GLY A 68 -6.05 -7.90 6.09
CA GLY A 68 -6.47 -8.17 4.71
C GLY A 68 -5.33 -8.71 3.85
N ILE A 69 -4.12 -8.17 4.00
CA ILE A 69 -2.93 -8.66 3.29
C ILE A 69 -2.62 -10.11 3.66
N ASP A 70 -2.66 -10.44 4.95
CA ASP A 70 -2.40 -11.79 5.46
C ASP A 70 -3.45 -12.82 4.97
N GLN A 71 -4.71 -12.40 4.87
CA GLN A 71 -5.79 -13.21 4.30
C GLN A 71 -5.59 -13.53 2.82
N HIS A 72 -4.98 -12.64 2.05
CA HIS A 72 -4.79 -12.85 0.60
C HIS A 72 -3.68 -13.86 0.29
N HIS A 73 -2.61 -13.90 1.09
CA HIS A 73 -1.50 -14.82 0.85
C HIS A 73 -0.63 -15.01 2.11
N ARG A 74 -0.38 -16.27 2.47
CA ARG A 74 0.31 -16.69 3.70
C ARG A 74 1.64 -15.97 3.99
N ASN A 75 2.41 -15.68 2.95
CA ASN A 75 3.75 -15.07 3.08
C ASN A 75 3.76 -13.57 2.75
N ALA A 76 2.59 -12.93 2.55
CA ALA A 76 2.54 -11.56 2.00
C ALA A 76 3.18 -10.51 2.91
N LEU A 77 2.93 -10.58 4.22
CA LEU A 77 3.53 -9.65 5.17
C LEU A 77 5.05 -9.79 5.22
N GLU A 78 5.56 -11.03 5.29
CA GLU A 78 7.00 -11.30 5.31
C GLU A 78 7.72 -10.82 4.04
N ILE A 79 7.13 -11.07 2.87
CA ILE A 79 7.70 -10.62 1.59
C ILE A 79 7.61 -9.09 1.48
N ARG A 80 6.52 -8.46 1.94
CA ARG A 80 6.42 -7.01 2.02
C ARG A 80 7.54 -6.44 2.87
N ASP A 81 7.72 -6.95 4.09
CA ASP A 81 8.76 -6.51 5.02
C ASP A 81 10.16 -6.65 4.41
N LEU A 82 10.43 -7.75 3.68
CA LEU A 82 11.67 -7.96 2.94
C LEU A 82 11.89 -6.86 1.88
N LEU A 83 10.90 -6.63 1.01
CA LEU A 83 10.99 -5.65 -0.07
C LEU A 83 11.13 -4.22 0.48
N GLU A 84 10.35 -3.86 1.50
CA GLU A 84 10.42 -2.56 2.19
C GLU A 84 11.81 -2.35 2.82
N SER A 85 12.33 -3.38 3.49
CA SER A 85 13.64 -3.33 4.11
C SER A 85 14.78 -3.19 3.09
N ILE A 86 14.68 -3.84 1.92
CA ILE A 86 15.64 -3.64 0.82
C ILE A 86 15.62 -2.19 0.34
N VAL A 87 14.43 -1.63 0.10
CA VAL A 87 14.29 -0.24 -0.38
C VAL A 87 14.78 0.77 0.65
N ASN A 88 14.57 0.51 1.94
CA ASN A 88 15.03 1.38 3.03
C ASN A 88 16.54 1.31 3.29
N HIS A 89 17.23 0.26 2.85
CA HIS A 89 18.67 0.04 3.06
C HIS A 89 19.40 -0.16 1.72
N ALA A 90 19.06 0.64 0.72
CA ALA A 90 19.40 0.38 -0.68
C ALA A 90 20.81 0.81 -1.12
N ASP A 91 21.62 1.36 -0.22
CA ASP A 91 22.95 1.87 -0.56
C ASP A 91 23.84 0.77 -1.18
N GLY A 92 24.36 1.02 -2.38
CA GLY A 92 25.19 0.06 -3.12
C GLY A 92 24.42 -1.00 -3.92
N ILE A 93 23.08 -1.01 -3.89
CA ILE A 93 22.27 -1.83 -4.79
C ILE A 93 22.29 -1.21 -6.20
N ASP A 94 22.40 -2.04 -7.24
CA ASP A 94 22.31 -1.59 -8.63
C ASP A 94 21.02 -0.77 -8.85
N PRO A 95 21.10 0.47 -9.35
CA PRO A 95 19.94 1.35 -9.47
C PRO A 95 18.80 0.78 -10.33
N LYS A 96 19.13 0.02 -11.40
CA LYS A 96 18.10 -0.57 -12.27
C LYS A 96 17.37 -1.72 -11.57
N LEU A 97 18.11 -2.53 -10.80
CA LEU A 97 17.52 -3.55 -9.95
C LEU A 97 16.63 -2.92 -8.86
N LEU A 98 17.12 -1.88 -8.19
CA LEU A 98 16.37 -1.17 -7.16
C LEU A 98 15.07 -0.55 -7.72
N GLU A 99 15.11 0.02 -8.92
CA GLU A 99 13.93 0.56 -9.59
C GLU A 99 12.87 -0.52 -9.83
N LYS A 100 13.28 -1.71 -10.29
CA LYS A 100 12.38 -2.86 -10.49
C LYS A 100 11.79 -3.39 -9.20
N ILE A 101 12.60 -3.51 -8.15
CA ILE A 101 12.15 -3.91 -6.79
C ILE A 101 11.14 -2.89 -6.26
N SER A 102 11.46 -1.59 -6.36
CA SER A 102 10.59 -0.50 -5.91
C SER A 102 9.27 -0.47 -6.67
N THR A 103 9.30 -0.70 -7.99
CA THR A 103 8.09 -0.78 -8.82
C THR A 103 7.21 -1.95 -8.39
N TYR A 104 7.79 -3.12 -8.16
CA TYR A 104 7.06 -4.29 -7.69
C TYR A 104 6.43 -4.06 -6.30
N LEU A 105 7.18 -3.47 -5.37
CA LEU A 105 6.68 -3.10 -4.04
C LEU A 105 5.52 -2.09 -4.11
N LYS A 106 5.62 -1.09 -4.98
CA LYS A 106 4.53 -0.13 -5.22
C LYS A 106 3.28 -0.82 -5.76
N LEU A 107 3.42 -1.76 -6.69
CA LEU A 107 2.30 -2.57 -7.18
C LEU A 107 1.68 -3.42 -6.07
N PHE A 108 2.50 -3.97 -5.18
CA PHE A 108 2.02 -4.69 -3.99
C PHE A 108 1.17 -3.77 -3.10
N TRP A 109 1.65 -2.56 -2.80
CA TRP A 109 0.90 -1.60 -1.97
C TRP A 109 -0.42 -1.18 -2.61
N LEU A 110 -0.44 -0.96 -3.93
CA LEU A 110 -1.65 -0.58 -4.66
C LEU A 110 -2.72 -1.67 -4.63
N ASN A 111 -2.31 -2.94 -4.62
CA ASN A 111 -3.23 -4.07 -4.66
C ASN A 111 -3.47 -4.73 -3.30
N ASN A 112 -2.77 -4.31 -2.24
CA ASN A 112 -2.72 -5.00 -0.95
C ASN A 112 -2.40 -6.50 -1.09
N GLY A 113 -1.45 -6.84 -1.97
CA GLY A 113 -1.07 -8.23 -2.25
C GLY A 113 -0.36 -8.42 -3.59
N PHE A 114 -0.09 -9.69 -3.94
CA PHE A 114 0.59 -10.08 -5.19
C PHE A 114 -0.34 -10.28 -6.39
N TYR A 115 -1.63 -9.99 -6.23
CA TYR A 115 -2.64 -10.20 -7.25
C TYR A 115 -3.27 -8.87 -7.60
N ASP A 116 -3.43 -8.60 -8.88
CA ASP A 116 -4.16 -7.43 -9.37
C ASP A 116 -5.60 -7.47 -8.85
N ASN A 117 -6.04 -6.41 -8.16
CA ASN A 117 -7.31 -6.40 -7.44
C ASN A 117 -8.54 -6.39 -8.37
N LEU A 118 -8.38 -6.07 -9.66
CA LEU A 118 -9.46 -6.08 -10.66
C LEU A 118 -9.53 -7.40 -11.42
N THR A 119 -8.38 -7.97 -11.76
CA THR A 119 -8.28 -9.14 -12.65
C THR A 119 -7.93 -10.43 -11.92
N SER A 120 -7.58 -10.35 -10.62
CA SER A 120 -7.08 -11.46 -9.79
C SER A 120 -5.84 -12.17 -10.37
N ARG A 121 -5.14 -11.55 -11.32
CA ARG A 121 -3.93 -12.12 -11.93
C ARG A 121 -2.73 -11.85 -11.04
N LYS A 122 -1.87 -12.87 -10.86
CA LYS A 122 -0.60 -12.71 -10.14
C LYS A 122 0.28 -11.69 -10.88
N ILE A 123 0.82 -10.74 -10.13
CA ILE A 123 1.78 -9.75 -10.58
C ILE A 123 3.17 -10.40 -10.53
N THR A 124 3.82 -10.50 -11.69
CA THR A 124 5.14 -11.12 -11.81
C THR A 124 6.23 -10.05 -11.65
N PRO A 125 7.25 -10.27 -10.80
CA PRO A 125 8.38 -9.34 -10.67
C PRO A 125 9.24 -9.33 -11.93
N GLU A 126 9.80 -8.16 -12.28
CA GLU A 126 10.69 -7.98 -13.44
C GLU A 126 12.19 -8.09 -13.08
N PHE A 127 12.48 -8.66 -11.91
CA PHE A 127 13.81 -8.98 -11.42
C PHE A 127 13.97 -10.49 -11.21
N SER A 128 15.19 -10.97 -11.33
CA SER A 128 15.49 -12.38 -11.08
C SER A 128 15.59 -12.66 -9.59
N PHE A 129 15.46 -13.94 -9.24
CA PHE A 129 15.70 -14.40 -7.88
C PHE A 129 17.10 -14.01 -7.37
N GLU A 130 18.13 -14.29 -8.16
CA GLU A 130 19.51 -13.95 -7.81
C GLU A 130 19.70 -12.44 -7.61
N GLY A 131 19.00 -11.61 -8.39
CA GLY A 131 18.98 -10.16 -8.20
C GLY A 131 18.41 -9.79 -6.83
N LEU A 132 17.23 -10.33 -6.48
CA LEU A 132 16.63 -10.10 -5.17
C LEU A 132 17.52 -10.59 -4.04
N ARG A 133 18.14 -11.76 -4.18
CA ARG A 133 19.06 -12.33 -3.18
C ARG A 133 20.30 -11.46 -2.99
N ALA A 134 20.88 -10.93 -4.07
CA ALA A 134 22.00 -9.99 -4.01
C ALA A 134 21.61 -8.69 -3.29
N ALA A 135 20.46 -8.10 -3.65
CA ALA A 135 19.92 -6.92 -3.00
C ALA A 135 19.67 -7.13 -1.51
N THR A 136 19.13 -8.30 -1.14
CA THR A 136 18.90 -8.71 0.25
C THR A 136 20.21 -8.75 1.05
N LYS A 137 21.28 -9.32 0.49
CA LYS A 137 22.60 -9.37 1.15
C LYS A 137 23.20 -7.97 1.36
N ILE A 138 23.06 -7.09 0.37
CA ILE A 138 23.52 -5.70 0.48
C ILE A 138 22.73 -4.97 1.57
N ALA A 139 21.40 -5.10 1.57
CA ALA A 139 20.55 -4.53 2.60
C ALA A 139 20.93 -5.03 4.01
N LEU A 140 21.24 -6.33 4.18
CA LEU A 140 21.76 -6.88 5.45
C LEU A 140 23.06 -6.21 5.87
N SER A 141 24.02 -6.06 4.95
CA SER A 141 25.28 -5.37 5.26
C SER A 141 25.07 -3.90 5.63
N ASN A 142 23.98 -3.30 5.17
CA ASN A 142 23.56 -1.94 5.49
C ASN A 142 22.70 -1.86 6.77
N GLY A 143 22.49 -2.97 7.48
CA GLY A 143 21.77 -3.01 8.75
C GLY A 143 20.30 -3.39 8.69
N ALA A 144 19.79 -3.84 7.53
CA ALA A 144 18.43 -4.36 7.44
C ALA A 144 18.24 -5.57 8.37
N GLN A 145 17.06 -5.65 8.97
CA GLN A 145 16.63 -6.80 9.77
C GLN A 145 15.44 -7.45 9.08
N PHE A 146 15.49 -8.77 8.93
CA PHE A 146 14.38 -9.52 8.36
C PHE A 146 13.83 -10.50 9.38
N HIS A 147 12.51 -10.59 9.47
CA HIS A 147 11.83 -11.64 10.24
C HIS A 147 11.98 -13.03 9.61
N THR A 148 12.32 -13.08 8.32
CA THR A 148 12.50 -14.31 7.52
C THR A 148 13.98 -14.51 7.20
N THR A 149 14.48 -15.73 7.37
CA THR A 149 15.88 -16.05 7.06
C THR A 149 16.09 -16.17 5.55
N THR A 150 17.31 -15.95 5.04
CA THR A 150 17.59 -16.07 3.60
C THR A 150 17.27 -17.44 3.01
N ASP A 151 17.27 -18.50 3.82
CA ASP A 151 16.95 -19.87 3.38
C ASP A 151 15.43 -20.08 3.22
N ASP A 152 14.60 -19.31 3.93
CA ASP A 152 13.14 -19.36 3.80
C ASP A 152 12.64 -18.65 2.54
N ILE A 153 13.41 -17.70 2.01
CA ILE A 153 13.03 -16.89 0.84
C ILE A 153 12.86 -17.76 -0.41
N ASP A 154 13.71 -18.78 -0.59
CA ASP A 154 13.68 -19.72 -1.73
C ASP A 154 12.32 -20.45 -1.83
N THR A 155 11.73 -20.80 -0.69
CA THR A 155 10.47 -21.56 -0.62
C THR A 155 9.22 -20.66 -0.68
N LYS A 156 9.37 -19.37 -0.35
CA LYS A 156 8.24 -18.45 -0.14
C LYS A 156 7.89 -17.60 -1.36
N LEU A 157 8.85 -17.40 -2.29
CA LEU A 157 8.68 -16.55 -3.48
C LEU A 157 8.42 -17.32 -4.79
N PHE A 158 8.76 -18.61 -4.85
CA PHE A 158 8.67 -19.45 -6.05
C PHE A 158 7.69 -20.60 -5.88
#